data_AF-A0A1D2MTM1-F1
#
_entry.id   AF-A0A1D2MTM1-F1
#
_cell.length_a   1.000
_cell.length_b   1.000
_cell.length_c   1.000
_cell.angle_alpha   90.00
_cell.angle_beta   90.00
_cell.angle_gamma   90.00
#
_symmetry.space_group_name_H-M   'P 1'
#
loop_
_entity.id
_entity.type
_entity.pdbx_description
1 polymer ?
#
loop_
_entity_poly.entity_id
_entity_poly.type
_entity_poly.pdbx_seq_one_letter_code
_entity_poly.pdbx_strand_id
1 'polypeptide(L)'
;MISFPFLSRFAPAFNDAPTKLIESTFRQIISSRKKQQNSKDFLDVLVDLWGRVNTKEFKDLGISETTIIAQAINFFLGGYETSSTTLSHLLLALADNPACQEKMHGEIMSVLKRQGNAEINHDTIHESNIPFIQACIYESLRLAPPLLRPERICTKDWSHKGYSIRKGTHIMLASWAANRNPEVYPDPEAFKPERFLPENKKTLEAFAFSSFGFGPRNCIGMRFAYENV
;
A
#
# COMPACT_ATOMS: atom_id res chain seq x y z
N MET A 1 -2.09 12.51 -8.66
CA MET A 1 -1.82 13.36 -9.85
C MET A 1 -1.20 12.48 -10.93
N ILE A 2 -1.95 12.08 -11.96
CA ILE A 2 -1.43 11.25 -13.05
C ILE A 2 -0.70 12.20 -14.01
N SER A 3 0.61 12.34 -13.82
CA SER A 3 1.47 12.97 -14.82
C SER A 3 1.56 11.99 -15.98
N PHE A 4 0.99 12.34 -17.14
CA PHE A 4 1.24 11.67 -18.40
C PHE A 4 2.36 12.44 -19.10
N PRO A 5 3.64 12.02 -18.98
CA PRO A 5 4.77 12.83 -19.44
C PRO A 5 4.78 13.00 -20.96
N PHE A 6 4.10 12.12 -21.70
CA PHE A 6 3.95 12.29 -23.14
C PHE A 6 2.96 13.42 -23.48
N LEU A 7 1.99 13.73 -22.61
CA LEU A 7 1.02 14.80 -22.84
C LEU A 7 1.64 16.19 -22.67
N SER A 8 2.72 16.37 -21.91
CA SER A 8 3.41 17.66 -21.83
C SER A 8 4.00 18.10 -23.18
N ARG A 9 4.28 17.15 -24.08
CA ARG A 9 4.70 17.42 -25.47
C ARG A 9 3.56 17.98 -26.34
N PHE A 10 2.31 17.69 -26.00
CA PHE A 10 1.12 18.06 -26.79
C PHE A 10 0.22 19.09 -26.10
N ALA A 11 0.37 19.27 -24.79
CA ALA A 11 -0.42 20.17 -23.95
C ALA A 11 0.50 20.89 -22.95
N PRO A 12 1.02 22.08 -23.29
CA PRO A 12 1.92 22.86 -22.42
C PRO A 12 1.29 23.33 -21.09
N ALA A 13 0.01 23.04 -20.86
CA ALA A 13 -0.64 23.19 -19.55
C ALA A 13 -0.06 22.25 -18.47
N PHE A 14 0.63 21.17 -18.86
CA PHE A 14 1.34 20.30 -17.94
C PHE A 14 2.78 20.79 -17.73
N ASN A 15 2.94 21.72 -16.77
CA ASN A 15 4.24 22.20 -16.31
C ASN A 15 5.07 21.03 -15.71
N ASP A 16 6.32 20.87 -16.17
CA ASP A 16 7.23 19.82 -15.67
C ASP A 16 8.01 20.22 -14.40
N ALA A 17 7.88 21.48 -13.96
CA ALA A 17 8.56 21.99 -12.77
C ALA A 17 8.30 21.15 -11.49
N PRO A 18 7.07 20.67 -11.20
CA PRO A 18 6.84 19.81 -10.03
C PRO A 18 7.60 18.48 -10.13
N THR A 19 7.64 17.87 -11.32
CA THR A 19 8.37 16.61 -11.54
C THR A 19 9.87 16.83 -11.38
N LYS A 20 10.42 17.91 -11.93
CA LYS A 20 11.85 18.29 -11.75
C LYS A 20 12.20 18.60 -10.31
N LEU A 21 11.29 19.24 -9.56
CA LEU A 21 11.47 19.55 -8.14
C LEU A 21 11.51 18.27 -7.30
N ILE A 22 10.58 17.33 -7.55
CA ILE A 22 10.58 16.03 -6.87
C ILE A 22 11.87 15.28 -7.21
N GLU A 23 12.25 15.19 -8.49
CA GLU A 23 13.47 14.50 -8.90
C GLU A 23 14.72 15.10 -8.24
N SER A 24 14.88 16.42 -8.29
CA SER A 24 16.04 17.11 -7.70
C SER A 24 16.10 16.92 -6.18
N THR A 25 14.95 16.96 -5.50
CA THR A 25 14.84 16.69 -4.07
C THR A 25 15.33 15.28 -3.72
N PHE A 26 14.85 14.25 -4.42
CA PHE A 26 15.27 12.87 -4.16
C PHE A 26 16.76 12.65 -4.48
N ARG A 27 17.29 13.26 -5.55
CA ARG A 27 18.73 13.24 -5.85
C ARG A 27 19.55 13.90 -4.75
N GLN A 28 19.07 15.02 -4.21
CA GLN A 28 19.73 15.71 -3.10
C GLN A 28 19.72 14.86 -1.83
N ILE A 29 18.61 14.19 -1.51
CA ILE A 29 18.51 13.28 -0.35
C ILE A 29 19.55 12.15 -0.46
N ILE A 30 19.62 11.47 -1.60
CA ILE A 30 20.60 10.38 -1.82
C ILE A 30 22.04 10.92 -1.74
N SER A 31 22.30 12.09 -2.33
CA SER A 31 23.63 12.71 -2.32
C SER A 31 24.07 13.15 -0.93
N SER A 32 23.13 13.67 -0.13
CA SER A 32 23.37 14.00 1.28
C SER A 32 23.64 12.74 2.10
N ARG A 33 22.88 11.67 1.85
CA ARG A 33 23.05 10.39 2.54
C ARG A 33 24.42 9.77 2.32
N LYS A 34 24.97 9.85 1.09
CA LYS A 34 26.33 9.40 0.76
C LYS A 34 27.44 10.04 1.61
N LYS A 35 27.18 11.23 2.17
CA LYS A 35 28.14 11.97 3.00
C LYS A 35 28.01 11.68 4.49
N GLN A 36 26.94 10.99 4.90
CA GLN A 36 26.64 10.68 6.30
C GLN A 36 26.98 9.22 6.63
N GLN A 37 27.11 8.91 7.92
CA GLN A 37 27.37 7.54 8.37
C GLN A 37 26.13 6.65 8.18
N ASN A 38 26.36 5.37 7.88
CA ASN A 38 25.33 4.36 7.58
C ASN A 38 24.35 4.19 8.76
N SER A 39 23.05 4.47 8.54
CA SER A 39 22.00 4.30 9.55
C SER A 39 21.17 3.02 9.37
N LYS A 40 21.58 2.14 8.45
CA LYS A 40 20.95 0.86 8.09
C LYS A 40 19.45 1.00 7.76
N ASP A 41 19.09 2.02 6.99
CA ASP A 41 17.72 2.26 6.55
C ASP A 41 17.52 2.04 5.04
N PHE A 42 16.31 2.33 4.56
CA PHE A 42 15.97 2.20 3.15
C PHE A 42 16.81 3.10 2.23
N LEU A 43 17.27 4.27 2.70
CA LEU A 43 18.12 5.15 1.91
C LEU A 43 19.51 4.56 1.68
N ASP A 44 20.03 3.76 2.62
CA ASP A 44 21.30 3.06 2.42
C ASP A 44 21.18 2.00 1.32
N VAL A 45 20.03 1.32 1.23
CA VAL A 45 19.74 0.40 0.11
C VAL A 45 19.73 1.17 -1.21
N LEU A 46 19.11 2.36 -1.26
CA LEU A 46 19.12 3.19 -2.47
C LEU A 46 20.53 3.66 -2.85
N VAL A 47 21.38 3.98 -1.86
CA VAL A 47 22.78 4.37 -2.08
C VAL A 47 23.59 3.20 -2.62
N ASP A 48 23.42 2.00 -2.07
CA ASP A 48 24.09 0.78 -2.57
C ASP A 48 23.69 0.47 -4.03
N LEU A 49 22.37 0.49 -4.30
CA LEU A 49 21.85 0.32 -5.66
C LEU A 49 22.42 1.39 -6.61
N TRP A 50 22.58 2.64 -6.14
CA TRP A 50 23.18 3.71 -6.93
C TRP A 50 24.63 3.39 -7.32
N GLY A 51 25.41 2.86 -6.39
CA GLY A 51 26.80 2.46 -6.63
C GLY A 51 26.92 1.36 -7.70
N ARG A 52 25.88 0.54 -7.86
CA ARG A 52 25.84 -0.60 -8.79
C ARG A 52 25.34 -0.25 -10.19
N VAL A 53 24.87 0.97 -10.45
CA VAL A 53 24.29 1.39 -11.75
C VAL A 53 25.22 1.10 -12.94
N ASN A 54 26.54 1.22 -12.76
CA ASN A 54 27.51 1.01 -13.84
C ASN A 54 27.95 -0.45 -14.04
N THR A 55 27.47 -1.37 -13.20
CA THR A 55 27.80 -2.80 -13.31
C THR A 55 27.19 -3.42 -14.57
N LYS A 56 27.80 -4.51 -15.06
CA LYS A 56 27.26 -5.27 -16.21
C LYS A 56 25.84 -5.77 -15.93
N GLU A 57 25.61 -6.32 -14.73
CA GLU A 57 24.31 -6.81 -14.27
C GLU A 57 23.21 -5.74 -14.44
N PHE A 58 23.44 -4.52 -13.95
CA PHE A 58 22.43 -3.46 -13.99
C PHE A 58 22.21 -2.93 -15.40
N LYS A 59 23.27 -2.87 -16.22
CA LYS A 59 23.16 -2.51 -17.64
C LYS A 59 22.34 -3.54 -18.42
N ASP A 60 22.58 -4.83 -18.20
CA ASP A 60 21.85 -5.93 -18.85
C ASP A 60 20.36 -5.91 -18.46
N LEU A 61 20.02 -5.46 -17.24
CA LEU A 61 18.65 -5.28 -16.76
C LEU A 61 18.01 -3.92 -17.11
N GLY A 62 18.75 -3.01 -17.75
CA GLY A 62 18.26 -1.66 -18.06
C GLY A 62 18.03 -0.78 -16.83
N ILE A 63 18.69 -1.06 -15.71
CA ILE A 63 18.60 -0.27 -14.47
C ILE A 63 19.54 0.93 -14.59
N SER A 64 18.96 2.12 -14.52
CA SER A 64 19.67 3.41 -14.59
C SER A 64 19.52 4.20 -13.28
N GLU A 65 20.26 5.31 -13.13
CA GLU A 65 20.04 6.25 -12.03
C GLU A 65 18.58 6.73 -11.98
N THR A 66 17.97 6.97 -13.15
CA THR A 66 16.56 7.34 -13.27
C THR A 66 15.66 6.24 -12.75
N THR A 67 15.97 4.97 -13.01
CA THR A 67 15.23 3.83 -12.46
C THR A 67 15.25 3.85 -10.93
N ILE A 68 16.41 4.11 -10.32
CA ILE A 68 16.56 4.14 -8.86
C ILE A 68 15.80 5.31 -8.25
N ILE A 69 15.92 6.52 -8.80
CA ILE A 69 15.15 7.69 -8.35
C ILE A 69 13.65 7.43 -8.49
N ALA A 70 13.21 6.87 -9.62
CA ALA A 70 11.80 6.56 -9.85
C ALA A 70 11.27 5.55 -8.82
N GLN A 71 12.05 4.52 -8.47
CA GLN A 71 11.68 3.58 -7.40
C GLN A 71 11.60 4.27 -6.04
N ALA A 72 12.57 5.13 -5.69
CA ALA A 72 12.55 5.88 -4.44
C ALA A 72 11.28 6.73 -4.29
N ILE A 73 10.91 7.46 -5.36
CA ILE A 73 9.68 8.24 -5.42
C ILE A 73 8.45 7.33 -5.29
N ASN A 74 8.44 6.18 -5.97
CA ASN A 74 7.33 5.24 -5.93
C ASN A 74 7.12 4.64 -4.53
N PHE A 75 8.18 4.31 -3.81
CA PHE A 75 8.09 3.84 -2.43
C PHE A 75 7.60 4.94 -1.48
N PHE A 76 8.09 6.16 -1.64
CA PHE A 76 7.62 7.30 -0.85
C PHE A 76 6.13 7.57 -1.06
N LEU A 77 5.69 7.76 -2.31
CA LEU A 77 4.29 8.04 -2.61
C LEU A 77 3.38 6.86 -2.26
N GLY A 78 3.81 5.64 -2.61
CA GLY A 78 3.06 4.43 -2.34
C GLY A 78 2.90 4.14 -0.85
N GLY A 79 3.94 4.38 -0.04
CA GLY A 79 3.91 4.14 1.41
C GLY A 79 3.28 5.26 2.21
N TYR A 80 3.45 6.52 1.79
CA TYR A 80 2.96 7.68 2.54
C TYR A 80 1.46 7.90 2.35
N GLU A 81 1.03 8.16 1.11
CA GLU A 81 -0.34 8.61 0.83
C GLU A 81 -1.39 7.54 1.14
N THR A 82 -1.08 6.27 0.82
CA THR A 82 -2.04 5.18 1.03
C THR A 82 -2.22 4.85 2.51
N SER A 83 -1.15 4.85 3.30
CA SER A 83 -1.19 4.58 4.73
C SER A 83 -1.86 5.73 5.49
N SER A 84 -1.51 7.00 5.18
CA SER A 84 -2.13 8.17 5.81
C SER A 84 -3.64 8.27 5.53
N THR A 85 -4.05 7.96 4.29
CA THR A 85 -5.46 7.86 3.90
C THR A 85 -6.18 6.77 4.69
N THR A 86 -5.56 5.60 4.80
CA THR A 86 -6.13 4.47 5.56
C THR A 86 -6.31 4.82 7.04
N LEU A 87 -5.29 5.41 7.67
CA LEU A 87 -5.34 5.84 9.06
C LEU A 87 -6.44 6.90 9.27
N SER A 88 -6.55 7.87 8.36
CA SER A 88 -7.56 8.91 8.44
C SER A 88 -8.99 8.35 8.35
N HIS A 89 -9.23 7.40 7.45
CA HIS A 89 -10.53 6.71 7.34
C HIS A 89 -10.82 5.80 8.53
N LEU A 90 -9.80 5.12 9.08
CA LEU A 90 -9.93 4.33 10.30
C LEU A 90 -10.36 5.21 11.47
N LEU A 91 -9.69 6.33 11.70
CA LEU A 91 -10.03 7.26 12.78
C LEU A 91 -11.45 7.82 12.63
N LEU A 92 -11.85 8.16 11.40
CA LEU A 92 -13.22 8.59 11.11
C LEU A 92 -14.24 7.48 11.42
N ALA A 93 -13.98 6.25 10.96
CA ALA A 93 -14.87 5.13 11.21
C ALA A 93 -15.00 4.81 12.71
N LEU A 94 -13.91 4.92 13.49
CA LEU A 94 -13.95 4.73 14.94
C LEU A 94 -14.75 5.83 15.65
N ALA A 95 -14.62 7.09 15.21
CA ALA A 95 -15.40 8.20 15.76
C ALA A 95 -16.91 8.00 15.57
N ASP A 96 -17.33 7.43 14.43
CA ASP A 96 -18.73 7.08 14.16
C ASP A 96 -19.18 5.77 14.85
N ASN A 97 -18.24 4.97 15.37
CA ASN A 97 -18.51 3.67 16.00
C ASN A 97 -17.85 3.54 17.39
N PRO A 98 -18.35 4.25 18.42
CA PRO A 98 -17.73 4.28 19.75
C PRO A 98 -17.53 2.89 20.37
N ALA A 99 -18.44 1.95 20.16
CA ALA A 99 -18.27 0.59 20.67
C ALA A 99 -17.03 -0.13 20.09
N CYS A 100 -16.71 0.14 18.81
CA CYS A 100 -15.48 -0.37 18.19
C CYS A 100 -14.25 0.36 18.72
N GLN A 101 -14.33 1.69 18.92
CA GLN A 101 -13.26 2.49 19.52
C GLN A 101 -12.88 1.96 20.91
N GLU A 102 -13.87 1.75 21.79
CA GLU A 102 -13.64 1.24 23.15
C GLU A 102 -13.01 -0.15 23.15
N LYS A 103 -13.46 -1.03 22.25
CA LYS A 103 -12.92 -2.38 22.10
C LYS A 103 -11.48 -2.36 21.59
N MET A 104 -11.18 -1.51 20.60
CA MET A 104 -9.82 -1.32 20.08
C MET A 104 -8.89 -0.72 21.15
N HIS A 105 -9.36 0.30 21.87
CA HIS A 105 -8.62 0.89 23.00
C HIS A 105 -8.34 -0.15 24.09
N GLY A 106 -9.31 -1.00 24.44
CA GLY A 106 -9.10 -2.11 25.38
C GLY A 106 -7.99 -3.08 24.95
N GLU A 107 -7.91 -3.40 23.65
CA GLU A 107 -6.85 -4.25 23.10
C GLU A 107 -5.47 -3.56 23.19
N ILE A 108 -5.38 -2.27 22.87
CA ILE A 108 -4.15 -1.46 23.01
C ILE A 108 -3.69 -1.46 24.47
N MET A 109 -4.58 -1.18 25.41
CA MET A 109 -4.25 -1.14 26.85
C MET A 109 -3.79 -2.51 27.37
N SER A 110 -4.38 -3.60 26.87
CA SER A 110 -3.95 -4.96 27.19
C SER A 110 -2.53 -5.25 26.70
N VAL A 111 -2.18 -4.81 25.49
CA VAL A 111 -0.82 -4.91 24.94
C VAL A 111 0.18 -4.13 25.81
N LEU A 112 -0.10 -2.85 26.09
CA LEU A 112 0.77 -2.00 26.88
C LEU A 112 1.02 -2.57 28.28
N LYS A 113 -0.03 -3.09 28.93
CA LYS A 113 0.10 -3.71 30.25
C LYS A 113 0.98 -4.95 30.23
N ARG A 114 0.89 -5.80 29.19
CA ARG A 114 1.75 -6.98 29.03
C ARG A 114 3.22 -6.62 28.82
N GLN A 115 3.48 -5.49 28.18
CA GLN A 115 4.83 -4.98 27.93
C GLN A 115 5.37 -4.09 29.07
N GLY A 116 4.67 -4.03 30.22
CA GLY A 116 5.10 -3.21 31.36
C GLY A 116 5.08 -1.71 31.09
N ASN A 117 4.19 -1.24 30.20
CA ASN A 117 4.12 0.15 29.71
C ASN A 117 5.42 0.64 29.05
N ALA A 118 6.19 -0.28 28.46
CA ALA A 118 7.31 0.08 27.59
C ALA A 118 6.82 0.77 26.31
N GLU A 119 7.75 1.46 25.64
CA GLU A 119 7.51 2.08 24.34
C GLU A 119 7.11 1.03 23.29
N ILE A 120 6.12 1.35 22.46
CA ILE A 120 5.70 0.47 21.36
C ILE A 120 6.79 0.54 20.28
N ASN A 121 7.31 -0.63 19.90
CA ASN A 121 8.27 -0.78 18.81
C ASN A 121 7.83 -1.94 17.88
N HIS A 122 8.60 -2.19 16.83
CA HIS A 122 8.35 -3.27 15.86
C HIS A 122 8.09 -4.62 16.56
N ASP A 123 8.94 -5.00 17.51
CA ASP A 123 8.85 -6.31 18.18
C ASP A 123 7.59 -6.39 19.03
N THR A 124 7.24 -5.31 19.74
CA THR A 124 5.98 -5.21 20.45
C THR A 124 4.80 -5.43 19.52
N ILE A 125 4.74 -4.78 18.35
CA ILE A 125 3.62 -4.94 17.40
C ILE A 125 3.58 -6.38 16.87
N HIS A 126 4.74 -6.94 16.51
CA HIS A 126 4.85 -8.26 15.91
C HIS A 126 4.45 -9.39 16.88
N GLU A 127 4.86 -9.27 18.15
CA GLU A 127 4.55 -10.25 19.20
C GLU A 127 3.15 -10.04 19.80
N SER A 128 2.58 -8.86 19.62
CA SER A 128 1.25 -8.54 20.11
C SER A 128 0.19 -9.23 19.26
N ASN A 129 -0.50 -10.20 19.86
CA ASN A 129 -1.75 -10.70 19.31
C ASN A 129 -2.82 -9.59 19.36
N ILE A 130 -2.97 -8.84 18.26
CA ILE A 130 -3.89 -7.69 18.09
C ILE A 130 -4.97 -7.92 17.01
N PRO A 131 -5.77 -8.99 17.12
CA PRO A 131 -6.71 -9.38 16.07
C PRO A 131 -7.79 -8.33 15.81
N PHE A 132 -8.22 -7.56 16.82
CA PHE A 132 -9.29 -6.60 16.64
C PHE A 132 -8.80 -5.30 15.98
N ILE A 133 -7.63 -4.78 16.34
CA ILE A 133 -6.95 -3.67 15.66
C ILE A 133 -6.75 -4.02 14.18
N GLN A 134 -6.21 -5.22 13.89
CA GLN A 134 -6.07 -5.69 12.51
C GLN A 134 -7.43 -5.68 11.82
N ALA A 135 -8.45 -6.27 12.43
CA ALA A 135 -9.79 -6.33 11.86
C ALA A 135 -10.38 -4.94 11.53
N CYS A 136 -10.16 -3.93 12.39
CA CYS A 136 -10.54 -2.54 12.13
C CYS A 136 -9.81 -1.95 10.92
N ILE A 137 -8.51 -2.22 10.77
CA ILE A 137 -7.72 -1.77 9.62
C ILE A 137 -8.25 -2.41 8.32
N TYR A 138 -8.49 -3.73 8.33
CA TYR A 138 -9.05 -4.43 7.16
C TYR A 138 -10.44 -3.91 6.78
N GLU A 139 -11.32 -3.67 7.75
CA GLU A 139 -12.65 -3.13 7.48
C GLU A 139 -12.59 -1.69 6.96
N SER A 140 -11.66 -0.88 7.47
CA SER A 140 -11.38 0.47 6.95
C SER A 140 -10.90 0.42 5.50
N LEU A 141 -9.98 -0.47 5.18
CA LEU A 141 -9.50 -0.70 3.82
C LEU A 141 -10.57 -1.29 2.88
N ARG A 142 -11.54 -2.02 3.42
CA ARG A 142 -12.69 -2.52 2.64
C ARG A 142 -13.60 -1.37 2.25
N LEU A 143 -14.00 -0.55 3.23
CA LEU A 143 -14.92 0.56 3.01
C LEU A 143 -14.27 1.73 2.27
N ALA A 144 -13.00 2.03 2.54
CA ALA A 144 -12.27 3.15 1.95
C ALA A 144 -10.91 2.71 1.38
N PRO A 145 -10.88 1.87 0.32
CA PRO A 145 -9.64 1.45 -0.30
C PRO A 145 -8.92 2.65 -0.95
N PRO A 146 -7.65 2.93 -0.61
CA PRO A 146 -6.90 4.02 -1.23
C PRO A 146 -6.78 3.89 -2.77
N LEU A 147 -6.82 2.66 -3.28
CA LEU A 147 -6.83 2.36 -4.72
C LEU A 147 -8.19 1.80 -5.13
N LEU A 148 -9.06 2.68 -5.66
CA LEU A 148 -10.42 2.33 -6.05
C LEU A 148 -10.50 1.37 -7.25
N ARG A 149 -9.52 1.45 -8.17
CA ARG A 149 -9.55 0.74 -9.45
C ARG A 149 -8.18 0.24 -9.92
N PRO A 150 -7.56 -0.75 -9.26
CA PRO A 150 -6.28 -1.29 -9.70
C PRO A 150 -6.40 -1.94 -11.08
N GLU A 151 -5.37 -1.74 -11.90
CA GLU A 151 -5.34 -2.17 -13.29
C GLU A 151 -4.41 -3.38 -13.52
N ARG A 152 -4.75 -4.17 -14.54
CA ARG A 152 -3.96 -5.27 -15.09
C ARG A 152 -3.96 -5.20 -16.61
N ILE A 153 -2.91 -5.72 -17.24
CA ILE A 153 -2.85 -5.90 -18.70
C ILE A 153 -2.73 -7.40 -18.97
N CYS A 154 -3.58 -7.91 -19.86
CA CYS A 154 -3.53 -9.30 -20.29
C CYS A 154 -2.27 -9.54 -21.15
N THR A 155 -1.34 -10.38 -20.70
CA THR A 155 -0.04 -10.56 -21.37
C THR A 155 -0.04 -11.59 -22.50
N LYS A 156 -1.09 -12.43 -22.56
CA LYS A 156 -1.33 -13.45 -23.59
C LYS A 156 -2.83 -13.69 -23.71
N ASP A 157 -3.31 -14.15 -24.86
CA ASP A 157 -4.71 -14.55 -25.00
C ASP A 157 -5.07 -15.57 -23.92
N TRP A 158 -6.16 -15.30 -23.22
CA TRP A 158 -6.61 -16.07 -22.07
C TRP A 158 -8.07 -16.42 -22.24
N SER A 159 -8.44 -17.66 -21.93
CA SER A 159 -9.83 -18.09 -21.92
C SER A 159 -10.09 -19.04 -20.76
N HIS A 160 -11.19 -18.85 -20.05
CA HIS A 160 -11.62 -19.68 -18.94
C HIS A 160 -13.12 -19.51 -18.66
N LYS A 161 -13.84 -20.59 -18.36
CA LYS A 161 -15.27 -20.57 -17.98
C LYS A 161 -16.15 -19.70 -18.90
N GLY A 162 -15.92 -19.77 -20.22
CA GLY A 162 -16.68 -19.01 -21.22
C GLY A 162 -16.26 -17.55 -21.40
N TYR A 163 -15.30 -17.05 -20.61
CA TYR A 163 -14.69 -15.73 -20.81
C TYR A 163 -13.45 -15.83 -21.67
N SER A 164 -13.26 -14.87 -22.58
CA SER A 164 -12.06 -14.74 -23.40
C SER A 164 -11.54 -13.31 -23.33
N ILE A 165 -10.25 -13.16 -23.05
CA ILE A 165 -9.55 -11.87 -22.95
C ILE A 165 -8.35 -11.93 -23.89
N ARG A 166 -8.30 -10.99 -24.83
CA ARG A 166 -7.17 -10.89 -25.76
C ARG A 166 -5.95 -10.28 -25.09
N LYS A 167 -4.76 -10.67 -25.54
CA LYS A 167 -3.50 -10.03 -25.22
C LYS A 167 -3.60 -8.51 -25.45
N GLY A 168 -3.05 -7.73 -24.52
CA GLY A 168 -3.07 -6.28 -24.53
C GLY A 168 -4.34 -5.66 -23.93
N THR A 169 -5.37 -6.46 -23.60
CA THR A 169 -6.58 -5.94 -22.96
C THR A 169 -6.25 -5.40 -21.57
N HIS A 170 -6.61 -4.13 -21.33
CA HIS A 170 -6.60 -3.52 -20.00
C HIS A 170 -7.81 -3.99 -19.20
N ILE A 171 -7.56 -4.49 -18.00
CA ILE A 171 -8.57 -4.98 -17.06
C ILE A 171 -8.55 -4.07 -15.85
N MET A 172 -9.72 -3.56 -15.50
CA MET A 172 -9.91 -2.67 -14.37
C MET A 172 -10.70 -3.41 -13.29
N LEU A 173 -10.10 -3.59 -12.11
CA LEU A 173 -10.79 -4.23 -10.99
C LEU A 173 -11.56 -3.16 -10.23
N ALA A 174 -12.88 -3.29 -10.12
CA ALA A 174 -13.71 -2.33 -9.41
C ALA A 174 -13.68 -2.59 -7.89
N SER A 175 -12.53 -2.39 -7.24
CA SER A 175 -12.32 -2.71 -5.80
C SER A 175 -13.39 -2.08 -4.91
N TRP A 176 -13.74 -0.80 -5.14
CA TRP A 176 -14.77 -0.10 -4.35
C TRP A 176 -16.13 -0.81 -4.40
N ALA A 177 -16.55 -1.23 -5.59
CA ALA A 177 -17.83 -1.90 -5.79
C ALA A 177 -17.79 -3.35 -5.30
N ALA A 178 -16.69 -4.07 -5.57
CA ALA A 178 -16.49 -5.45 -5.12
C ALA A 178 -16.52 -5.53 -3.58
N ASN A 179 -15.84 -4.60 -2.91
CA ASN A 179 -15.84 -4.48 -1.45
C ASN A 179 -17.22 -4.17 -0.85
N ARG A 180 -18.21 -3.79 -1.68
CA ARG A 180 -19.59 -3.47 -1.28
C ARG A 180 -20.63 -4.42 -1.86
N ASN A 181 -20.21 -5.53 -2.47
CA ASN A 181 -21.16 -6.51 -2.97
C ASN A 181 -21.92 -7.14 -1.78
N PRO A 182 -23.26 -6.96 -1.66
CA PRO A 182 -24.04 -7.51 -0.55
C PRO A 182 -24.07 -9.05 -0.53
N GLU A 183 -23.80 -9.71 -1.66
CA GLU A 183 -23.71 -11.18 -1.73
C GLU A 183 -22.45 -11.69 -1.00
N VAL A 184 -21.40 -10.88 -0.94
CA VAL A 184 -20.11 -11.21 -0.30
C VAL A 184 -20.02 -10.56 1.09
N TYR A 185 -20.55 -9.35 1.25
CA TYR A 185 -20.51 -8.54 2.46
C TYR A 185 -21.93 -8.16 2.89
N PRO A 186 -22.62 -8.99 3.72
CA PRO A 186 -23.94 -8.64 4.25
C PRO A 186 -23.89 -7.32 5.04
N ASP A 187 -24.79 -6.38 4.82
CA ASP A 187 -24.70 -4.99 5.29
C ASP A 187 -23.40 -4.28 4.83
N PRO A 188 -23.19 -4.10 3.51
CA PRO A 188 -21.90 -3.73 2.95
C PRO A 188 -21.43 -2.32 3.34
N GLU A 189 -22.33 -1.40 3.68
CA GLU A 189 -21.96 -0.03 4.08
C GLU A 189 -21.64 0.11 5.58
N ALA A 190 -21.95 -0.91 6.39
CA ALA A 190 -21.70 -0.85 7.83
C ALA A 190 -20.23 -1.18 8.14
N PHE A 191 -19.62 -0.43 9.05
CA PHE A 191 -18.30 -0.73 9.62
C PHE A 191 -18.43 -1.89 10.61
N LYS A 192 -18.07 -3.10 10.17
CA LYS A 192 -18.11 -4.34 10.97
C LYS A 192 -16.75 -5.05 10.98
N PRO A 193 -15.82 -4.66 11.86
CA PRO A 193 -14.51 -5.31 12.00
C PRO A 193 -14.62 -6.83 12.18
N GLU A 194 -15.68 -7.32 12.83
CA GLU A 194 -15.92 -8.74 13.09
C GLU A 194 -15.75 -9.64 11.86
N ARG A 195 -16.00 -9.14 10.65
CA ARG A 195 -15.78 -9.88 9.39
C ARG A 195 -14.35 -10.40 9.24
N PHE A 196 -13.37 -9.66 9.74
CA PHE A 196 -11.95 -9.93 9.55
C PHE A 196 -11.29 -10.60 10.76
N LEU A 197 -12.06 -10.91 11.81
CA LEU A 197 -11.58 -11.69 12.93
C LEU A 197 -11.24 -13.13 12.51
N PRO A 198 -10.21 -13.77 13.12
CA PRO A 198 -9.73 -15.09 12.72
C PRO A 198 -10.81 -16.17 12.59
N GLU A 199 -11.79 -16.17 13.50
CA GLU A 199 -12.93 -17.08 13.53
C GLU A 199 -13.86 -16.92 12.31
N ASN A 200 -13.93 -15.71 11.75
CA ASN A 200 -14.79 -15.37 10.60
C ASN A 200 -14.03 -15.37 9.27
N LYS A 201 -12.69 -15.46 9.26
CA LYS A 201 -11.91 -15.46 8.00
C LYS A 201 -12.32 -16.55 7.01
N LYS A 202 -12.86 -17.68 7.48
CA LYS A 202 -13.33 -18.77 6.62
C LYS A 202 -14.64 -18.46 5.89
N THR A 203 -15.40 -17.47 6.35
CA THR A 203 -16.67 -17.06 5.71
C THR A 203 -16.45 -16.07 4.57
N LEU A 204 -15.29 -15.43 4.50
CA LEU A 204 -14.91 -14.55 3.40
C LEU A 204 -14.53 -15.38 2.18
N GLU A 205 -15.17 -15.11 1.04
CA GLU A 205 -14.80 -15.75 -0.22
C GLU A 205 -13.34 -15.49 -0.56
N ALA A 206 -12.69 -16.50 -1.13
CA ALA A 206 -11.34 -16.33 -1.66
C ALA A 206 -11.35 -15.17 -2.67
N PHE A 207 -10.41 -14.24 -2.49
CA PHE A 207 -10.25 -13.03 -3.31
C PHE A 207 -11.28 -11.92 -3.11
N ALA A 208 -12.21 -12.03 -2.14
CA ALA A 208 -13.19 -10.97 -1.84
C ALA A 208 -12.53 -9.64 -1.43
N PHE A 209 -11.52 -9.70 -0.56
CA PHE A 209 -10.80 -8.51 -0.09
C PHE A 209 -9.56 -8.23 -0.95
N SER A 210 -9.59 -7.18 -1.77
CA SER A 210 -8.55 -6.92 -2.77
C SER A 210 -7.75 -5.62 -2.58
N SER A 211 -7.78 -4.99 -1.40
CA SER A 211 -7.18 -3.65 -1.20
C SER A 211 -5.65 -3.62 -1.37
N PHE A 212 -4.95 -4.74 -1.15
CA PHE A 212 -3.52 -4.90 -1.47
C PHE A 212 -3.25 -5.64 -2.80
N GLY A 213 -4.31 -5.97 -3.55
CA GLY A 213 -4.23 -6.74 -4.80
C GLY A 213 -3.76 -8.19 -4.61
N PHE A 214 -3.67 -8.90 -5.74
CA PHE A 214 -3.31 -10.32 -5.78
C PHE A 214 -2.26 -10.64 -6.85
N GLY A 215 -1.66 -11.82 -6.70
CA GLY A 215 -0.69 -12.40 -7.64
C GLY A 215 0.70 -11.76 -7.53
N PRO A 216 1.56 -11.94 -8.55
CA PRO A 216 2.96 -11.49 -8.53
C PRO A 216 3.14 -9.96 -8.53
N ARG A 217 2.04 -9.21 -8.64
CA ARG A 217 2.00 -7.74 -8.62
C ARG A 217 1.04 -7.25 -7.51
N ASN A 218 0.96 -7.99 -6.40
CA ASN A 218 0.34 -7.50 -5.18
C ASN A 218 1.24 -6.44 -4.52
N CYS A 219 0.72 -5.77 -3.49
CA CYS A 219 1.44 -4.71 -2.81
C CYS A 219 2.67 -5.27 -2.07
N ILE A 220 3.86 -4.85 -2.50
CA ILE A 220 5.12 -5.18 -1.84
C ILE A 220 5.23 -4.54 -0.43
N GLY A 221 4.56 -3.40 -0.23
CA GLY A 221 4.55 -2.65 1.02
C GLY A 221 3.48 -3.08 2.03
N MET A 222 2.74 -4.16 1.78
CA MET A 222 1.61 -4.57 2.62
C MET A 222 1.98 -4.72 4.11
N ARG A 223 3.12 -5.37 4.40
CA ARG A 223 3.59 -5.56 5.79
C ARG A 223 3.95 -4.24 6.45
N PHE A 224 4.68 -3.39 5.73
CA PHE A 224 5.05 -2.06 6.18
C PHE A 224 3.81 -1.21 6.48
N ALA A 225 2.80 -1.24 5.60
CA ALA A 225 1.56 -0.52 5.78
C ALA A 225 0.80 -0.97 7.05
N TYR A 226 0.70 -2.28 7.30
CA TYR A 226 0.03 -2.77 8.52
C TYR A 226 0.74 -2.41 9.81
N GLU A 227 2.06 -2.26 9.78
CA GLU A 227 2.81 -1.88 10.97
C GLU A 227 2.75 -0.37 11.24
N ASN A 228 2.64 0.44 10.18
CA ASN A 228 2.59 1.89 10.29
C ASN A 228 1.19 2.44 10.63
N VAL A 229 0.12 1.71 10.26
CA VAL A 229 -1.28 2.08 10.53
C VAL A 229 -1.72 1.52 11.87
#